data_AF-A0A9P3AVZ9-F1
#
_entry.id   AF-A0A9P3AVZ9-F1
#
_cell.length_a   1.000
_cell.length_b   1.000
_cell.length_c   1.000
_cell.angle_alpha   90.00
_cell.angle_beta   90.00
_cell.angle_gamma   90.00
#
_symmetry.space_group_name_H-M   'P 1'
#
loop_
_entity.id
_entity.type
_entity.pdbx_description
1 polymer ?
#
loop_
_entity_poly.entity_id
_entity_poly.type
_entity_poly.pdbx_seq_one_letter_code
_entity_poly.pdbx_strand_id
1 'polypeptide(L)' 'MKSAGSIMVTSCCASYNQFIRKHLPEIRTFVLDTETTLYYIAGKVKAEHKDALTVFIGHCIAKKRSAGKQQC' A
#
# COMPACT_ATOMS: atom_id res chain seq x y z
N MET A 1 21.02 -6.02 -0.26
CA MET A 1 21.74 -4.76 -0.56
C MET A 1 21.54 -4.47 -2.05
N LYS A 2 20.65 -3.55 -2.44
CA LYS A 2 20.49 -3.13 -3.86
C LYS A 2 21.21 -1.80 -4.03
N SER A 3 22.10 -1.78 -5.02
CA SER A 3 23.16 -0.79 -5.28
C SER A 3 22.64 0.64 -5.46
N ALA A 4 23.45 1.61 -5.01
CA ALA A 4 23.31 3.03 -5.28
C ALA A 4 23.15 3.26 -6.80
N GLY A 5 21.92 3.61 -7.22
CA GLY A 5 21.55 3.80 -8.63
C GLY A 5 20.33 3.00 -9.11
N SER A 6 19.71 2.15 -8.29
CA SER A 6 18.47 1.48 -8.68
C SER A 6 17.30 2.47 -8.77
N ILE A 7 16.65 2.56 -9.94
CA ILE A 7 15.38 3.26 -10.10
C ILE A 7 14.41 2.70 -9.05
N MET A 8 13.84 3.60 -8.23
CA MET A 8 12.83 3.26 -7.24
C MET A 8 11.56 4.04 -7.54
N VAL A 9 10.46 3.33 -7.54
CA VAL A 9 9.14 3.86 -7.85
C VAL A 9 8.28 3.78 -6.60
N THR A 10 7.60 4.88 -6.28
CA THR A 10 6.77 4.97 -5.06
C THR A 10 5.53 4.07 -5.14
N SER A 11 5.09 3.55 -4.00
CA SER A 11 3.96 2.62 -3.88
C SER A 11 2.77 3.20 -3.09
N CYS A 12 2.82 4.46 -2.68
CA CYS A 12 1.84 5.02 -1.74
C CYS A 12 0.43 5.20 -2.35
N CYS A 13 0.32 5.38 -3.67
CA CYS A 13 -0.94 5.58 -4.39
C CYS A 13 -1.54 4.26 -4.89
N ALA A 14 -2.75 3.95 -4.43
CA ALA A 14 -3.45 2.71 -4.79
C ALA A 14 -3.80 2.63 -6.28
N SER A 15 -4.18 3.75 -6.90
CA SER A 15 -4.47 3.84 -8.34
C SER A 15 -3.22 3.60 -9.17
N TYR A 16 -2.10 4.20 -8.78
CA TYR A 16 -0.83 4.05 -9.47
C TYR A 16 -0.33 2.60 -9.43
N ASN A 17 -0.36 1.96 -8.27
CA ASN A 17 0.00 0.54 -8.17
C ASN A 17 -0.93 -0.35 -9.02
N GLN A 18 -2.21 0.01 -9.13
CA GLN A 18 -3.15 -0.69 -10.01
C GLN A 18 -2.83 -0.49 -11.49
N PHE A 19 -2.46 0.72 -11.87
CA PHE A 19 -2.03 1.03 -13.23
C PHE A 19 -0.80 0.21 -13.61
N ILE A 20 0.24 0.22 -12.77
CA ILE A 20 1.46 -0.60 -12.97
C ILE A 20 1.09 -2.08 -13.15
N ARG A 21 0.29 -2.63 -12.23
CA ARG A 21 -0.11 -4.05 -12.29
C ARG A 21 -0.86 -4.41 -13.58
N LYS A 22 -1.60 -3.48 -14.18
CA LYS A 22 -2.42 -3.74 -15.37
C LYS A 22 -1.72 -3.43 -16.68
N HIS A 23 -0.88 -2.40 -16.69
CA HIS A 23 -0.40 -1.77 -17.93
C HIS A 23 1.11 -1.71 -18.04
N LEU A 24 1.86 -1.75 -16.92
CA LEU A 24 3.32 -1.69 -16.91
C LEU A 24 3.91 -2.76 -15.96
N PRO A 25 3.62 -4.05 -16.16
CA PRO A 25 4.10 -5.11 -15.27
C PRO A 25 5.64 -5.17 -15.16
N GLU A 26 6.35 -4.72 -16.18
CA GLU A 26 7.82 -4.71 -16.26
C GLU A 26 8.49 -3.80 -15.22
N ILE A 27 7.81 -2.73 -14.78
CA ILE A 27 8.38 -1.82 -13.77
C ILE A 27 8.09 -2.25 -12.32
N ARG A 28 7.34 -3.33 -12.12
CA ARG A 28 6.93 -3.80 -10.79
C ARG A 28 8.11 -4.12 -9.88
N THR A 29 9.22 -4.58 -10.43
CA THR A 29 10.46 -4.90 -9.69
C THR A 29 11.16 -3.68 -9.10
N PHE A 30 10.83 -2.49 -9.60
CA PHE A 30 11.33 -1.20 -9.12
C PHE A 30 10.37 -0.50 -8.15
N VAL A 31 9.14 -1.00 -8.02
CA VAL A 31 8.16 -0.46 -7.05
C VAL A 31 8.60 -0.84 -5.64
N LEU A 32 8.60 0.15 -4.75
CA LEU A 32 8.87 -0.06 -3.34
C LEU A 32 7.85 -1.03 -2.73
N ASP A 33 8.34 -2.14 -2.19
CA ASP A 33 7.53 -3.13 -1.47
C ASP A 33 7.30 -2.70 -0.03
N THR A 34 6.76 -1.49 0.14
CA THR A 34 6.36 -0.93 1.43
C THR A 34 4.85 -0.91 1.52
N GLU A 35 4.33 -1.33 2.68
CA GLU A 35 2.90 -1.24 2.94
C GLU A 35 2.45 0.23 2.93
N THR A 36 1.21 0.44 2.49
CA THR A 36 0.65 1.78 2.56
C THR A 36 0.35 2.15 4.01
N THR A 37 0.52 3.43 4.35
CA THR A 37 0.30 3.97 5.71
C THR A 37 -1.01 3.51 6.35
N LEU A 38 -2.06 3.31 5.55
CA LEU A 38 -3.36 2.79 6.00
C LEU A 38 -3.22 1.42 6.69
N TYR A 39 -2.53 0.47 6.06
CA TYR A 39 -2.36 -0.88 6.61
C TYR A 39 -1.36 -0.90 7.75
N TYR A 40 -0.25 -0.18 7.60
CA TYR A 40 0.76 -0.09 8.64
C TYR A 40 0.18 0.41 9.97
N ILE A 41 -0.58 1.52 9.93
CA ILE A 41 -1.20 2.08 11.13
C ILE A 41 -2.34 1.17 11.63
N ALA A 42 -3.18 0.64 10.74
CA ALA A 42 -4.26 -0.26 11.16
C ALA A 42 -3.72 -1.54 11.83
N GLY A 43 -2.64 -2.12 11.29
CA GLY A 43 -1.97 -3.28 11.88
C GLY A 43 -1.35 -2.97 13.24
N LYS A 44 -0.67 -1.82 13.37
CA LYS A 44 -0.12 -1.36 14.64
C LYS A 44 -1.21 -1.18 15.70
N VAL A 45 -2.30 -0.49 15.37
CA VAL A 45 -3.44 -0.28 16.29
C VAL A 45 -4.08 -1.60 16.69
N LYS A 46 -4.26 -2.55 15.77
CA LYS A 46 -4.83 -3.87 16.09
C LYS A 46 -3.89 -4.76 16.91
N ALA A 47 -2.58 -4.59 16.77
CA ALA A 47 -1.61 -5.29 17.61
C ALA A 47 -1.69 -4.83 19.07
N GLU A 48 -1.88 -3.52 19.28
CA GLU A 48 -2.00 -2.91 20.61
C GLU A 48 -3.43 -3.09 21.20
N HIS A 49 -4.46 -3.05 20.35
CA HIS A 49 -5.86 -3.13 20.71
C HIS A 49 -6.62 -4.05 19.76
N LYS A 50 -6.70 -5.34 20.11
CA LYS A 50 -7.25 -6.41 19.23
C LYS A 50 -8.70 -6.16 18.81
N ASP A 51 -9.50 -5.55 19.69
CA ASP A 51 -10.93 -5.31 19.44
C ASP A 51 -11.22 -3.94 18.80
N ALA A 52 -10.18 -3.17 18.43
CA ALA A 52 -10.33 -1.85 17.86
C ALA A 52 -10.91 -1.90 16.44
N LEU A 53 -11.94 -1.09 16.21
CA LEU A 53 -12.44 -0.78 14.88
C LEU A 53 -11.56 0.28 14.22
N THR A 54 -11.00 -0.04 13.05
CA THR A 54 -10.15 0.88 12.29
C THR A 54 -10.94 1.50 11.14
N VAL A 55 -11.11 2.82 11.17
CA VAL A 55 -11.79 3.58 10.10
C VAL A 55 -10.78 4.47 9.38
N PHE A 56 -10.74 4.36 8.05
CA PHE A 56 -9.93 5.23 7.21
C PHE A 56 -10.77 6.40 6.69
N ILE A 57 -10.36 7.62 7.00
CA ILE A 57 -10.96 8.86 6.48
C ILE A 57 -9.93 9.52 5.57
N GLY A 58 -10.23 9.60 4.28
CA GLY A 58 -9.33 10.21 3.31
C GLY A 58 -10.00 10.55 1.99
N HIS A 59 -9.39 11.47 1.25
CA HIS A 59 -9.92 12.03 0.01
C HIS A 59 -9.85 11.08 -1.21
N CYS A 60 -9.40 9.83 -1.03
CA CYS A 60 -9.08 8.93 -2.13
C CYS A 60 -10.05 7.75 -2.22
N ILE A 61 -10.85 7.69 -3.29
CA ILE A 61 -11.77 6.59 -3.56
C ILE A 61 -11.01 5.27 -3.82
N ALA A 62 -9.86 5.33 -4.50
CA ALA A 62 -9.07 4.14 -4.80
C ALA A 62 -8.57 3.43 -3.53
N LYS A 63 -8.40 4.17 -2.42
CA LYS A 63 -8.05 3.60 -1.12
C LYS A 63 -9.17 2.81 -0.48
N LYS A 64 -10.45 3.00 -0.86
CA LYS A 64 -11.56 2.16 -0.35
C LYS A 64 -11.36 0.68 -0.70
N ARG A 65 -10.91 0.41 -1.92
CA ARG A 65 -10.60 -0.97 -2.37
C ARG A 65 -9.40 -1.56 -1.67
N SER A 66 -8.44 -0.75 -1.26
CA SER A 66 -7.35 -1.20 -0.39
C SER A 66 -7.89 -1.46 1.01
N ALA A 67 -8.54 -0.48 1.65
CA ALA A 67 -9.09 -0.64 3.00
C ALA A 67 -10.01 -1.86 3.18
N GLY A 68 -10.82 -2.19 2.17
CA GLY A 68 -11.69 -3.37 2.20
C GLY A 68 -11.01 -4.71 1.88
N LYS A 69 -9.77 -4.71 1.39
CA LYS A 69 -8.95 -5.92 1.33
C LYS A 69 -8.38 -6.16 2.72
N GLN A 70 -9.06 -6.97 3.50
CA GLN A 70 -8.38 -7.75 4.54
C GLN A 70 -7.34 -8.58 3.79
N GLN A 71 -6.08 -8.26 3.99
CA GLN A 71 -4.96 -9.03 3.46
C GLN A 71 -4.95 -10.33 4.28
N CYS A 72 -5.73 -11.31 3.82
CA CYS A 72 -5.57 -12.71 4.17
C CYS A 72 -4.31 -13.24 3.48
#